data_AF-A0A0R5EFU4-F1
#
_entry.id   AF-A0A0R5EFU4-F1
#
_cell.length_a   1.000
_cell.length_b   1.000
_cell.length_c   1.000
_cell.angle_alpha   90.00
_cell.angle_beta   90.00
_cell.angle_gamma   90.00
#
_symmetry.space_group_name_H-M   'P 1'
#
loop_
_entity.id
_entity.type
_entity.pdbx_description
1 polymer ?
#
loop_
_entity_poly.entity_id
_entity_poly.type
_entity_poly.pdbx_seq_one_letter_code
_entity_poly.pdbx_strand_id
1 'polypeptide(L)' 'PFGAGRRVCPGAQLGIEKPRTMIGHLLHHFRRTPPAGVRAEDIDMGENPGTVTYMRTPLEAVPTPRLPANLYKRVAVVDI' A
#
# COMPACT_ATOMS: atom_id res chain seq x y z
N PRO A 1 -1.25 13.90 12.40
CA PRO A 1 -1.00 14.32 11.00
C PRO A 1 -2.08 15.22 10.37
N PHE A 2 -3.34 15.19 10.81
CA PHE A 2 -4.45 15.87 10.12
C PHE A 2 -4.88 17.22 10.71
N GLY A 3 -4.19 17.73 11.74
CA GLY A 3 -4.58 18.95 12.45
C GLY A 3 -5.82 18.76 13.34
N ALA A 4 -6.39 19.86 13.84
CA ALA A 4 -7.58 19.88 14.71
C ALA A 4 -8.33 21.22 14.61
N GLY A 5 -9.57 21.25 15.14
CA GLY A 5 -10.40 22.46 15.21
C GLY A 5 -10.85 22.99 13.83
N ARG A 6 -10.99 24.32 13.71
CA ARG A 6 -11.49 24.99 12.49
C ARG A 6 -10.60 24.81 11.25
N ARG A 7 -9.36 24.34 11.40
CA ARG A 7 -8.39 24.10 10.31
C ARG A 7 -8.00 22.62 10.22
N VAL A 8 -8.84 21.72 10.71
CA VAL A 8 -8.64 20.27 10.53
C VAL A 8 -8.68 19.91 9.05
N CYS A 9 -7.89 18.92 8.64
CA CYS A 9 -7.90 18.41 7.27
C CYS A 9 -9.29 17.86 6.93
N PRO A 10 -9.97 18.37 5.88
CA PRO A 10 -11.30 17.91 5.51
C PRO A 10 -11.30 16.43 5.06
N GLY A 11 -10.14 15.90 4.67
CA GLY A 11 -9.97 14.50 4.29
C GLY A 11 -9.52 13.56 5.41
N ALA A 12 -9.54 13.98 6.69
CA ALA A 12 -8.98 13.21 7.79
C ALA A 12 -9.54 11.77 7.91
N GLN A 13 -10.87 11.61 7.84
CA GLN A 13 -11.50 10.28 7.92
C GLN A 13 -11.09 9.40 6.75
N LEU A 14 -11.18 9.92 5.52
CA LEU A 14 -10.75 9.21 4.32
C LEU A 14 -9.27 8.81 4.39
N GLY A 15 -8.41 9.71 4.88
CA GLY A 15 -6.98 9.48 5.08
C GLY A 15 -6.65 8.40 6.12
N ILE A 16 -7.60 8.03 6.98
CA ILE A 16 -7.45 6.94 7.96
C ILE A 16 -8.01 5.62 7.39
N GLU A 17 -9.19 5.68 6.78
CA GLU A 17 -9.92 4.50 6.33
C GLU A 17 -9.34 3.91 5.03
N LYS A 18 -8.93 4.78 4.10
CA LYS A 18 -8.44 4.35 2.79
C LYS A 18 -7.13 3.57 2.88
N PRO A 19 -6.09 4.02 3.60
CA PRO A 19 -4.84 3.26 3.71
C PRO A 19 -5.06 1.90 4.39
N ARG A 20 -5.91 1.83 5.41
CA ARG A 20 -6.25 0.56 6.08
C ARG A 20 -6.79 -0.46 5.08
N THR A 21 -7.78 -0.06 4.29
CA THR A 21 -8.42 -0.95 3.30
C THR A 21 -7.43 -1.34 2.20
N MET A 22 -6.69 -0.37 1.66
CA MET A 22 -5.71 -0.62 0.59
C MET A 22 -4.60 -1.57 1.05
N ILE A 23 -4.00 -1.31 2.22
CA ILE A 23 -2.94 -2.16 2.77
C ILE A 23 -3.49 -3.55 3.10
N GLY A 24 -4.69 -3.63 3.67
CA GLY A 24 -5.37 -4.89 3.95
C GLY A 24 -5.56 -5.73 2.70
N HIS A 25 -6.07 -5.15 1.62
CA HIS A 25 -6.22 -5.85 0.34
C HIS A 25 -4.88 -6.31 -0.23
N LEU A 26 -3.86 -5.44 -0.21
CA LEU A 26 -2.55 -5.79 -0.72
C LEU A 26 -1.89 -6.93 0.08
N LEU A 27 -2.02 -6.93 1.42
CA LEU A 27 -1.49 -8.00 2.30
C LEU A 27 -2.27 -9.31 2.16
N HIS A 28 -3.59 -9.19 1.97
CA HIS A 28 -4.47 -10.35 1.84
C HIS A 28 -4.22 -11.08 0.51
N HIS A 29 -4.09 -10.35 -0.60
CA HIS A 29 -4.01 -10.96 -1.93
C HIS A 29 -2.60 -11.27 -2.40
N PHE A 30 -1.57 -10.55 -1.92
CA PHE A 30 -0.22 -10.66 -2.45
C PHE A 30 0.82 -10.98 -1.37
N ARG A 31 1.78 -11.84 -1.74
CA ARG A 31 3.09 -11.87 -1.10
C ARG A 31 3.94 -10.78 -1.73
N ARG A 32 4.71 -10.07 -0.91
CA ARG A 32 5.62 -9.02 -1.39
C ARG A 32 7.04 -9.47 -1.12
N THR A 33 7.87 -9.40 -2.14
CA THR A 33 9.31 -9.63 -2.03
C THR A 33 10.04 -8.42 -2.60
N PRO A 34 11.27 -8.15 -2.15
CA PRO A 34 12.14 -7.21 -2.86
C PRO A 34 12.34 -7.66 -4.33
N PRO A 35 12.78 -6.74 -5.21
CA PRO A 35 13.25 -7.10 -6.54
C PRO A 35 14.34 -8.19 -6.49
N ALA A 36 14.48 -8.93 -7.58
CA ALA A 36 15.47 -10.00 -7.65
C ALA A 36 16.88 -9.47 -7.36
N GLY A 37 17.59 -10.13 -6.44
CA GLY A 37 18.95 -9.73 -6.04
C GLY A 37 19.01 -8.64 -4.95
N VAL A 38 17.88 -8.07 -4.53
CA VAL A 38 17.83 -7.09 -3.44
C VAL A 38 17.51 -7.81 -2.12
N ARG A 39 18.35 -7.63 -1.10
CA ARG A 39 18.05 -8.10 0.25
C ARG A 39 17.28 -7.05 1.02
N ALA A 40 16.59 -7.46 2.08
CA ALA A 40 15.85 -6.51 2.93
C ALA A 40 16.76 -5.45 3.56
N GLU A 41 18.01 -5.81 3.85
CA GLU A 41 19.02 -4.92 4.43
C GLU A 41 19.51 -3.84 3.45
N ASP A 42 19.35 -4.08 2.14
CA ASP A 42 19.76 -3.15 1.08
C ASP A 42 18.72 -2.06 0.83
N ILE A 43 17.54 -2.15 1.45
CA ILE A 43 16.44 -1.19 1.30
C ILE A 43 16.74 0.07 2.10
N ASP A 44 16.97 1.19 1.40
CA ASP A 44 17.13 2.50 2.01
C ASP A 44 15.81 3.03 2.58
N MET A 45 15.71 3.06 3.91
CA MET A 45 14.57 3.64 4.64
C MET A 45 14.77 5.12 4.99
N GLY A 46 15.79 5.78 4.42
CA GLY A 46 16.01 7.21 4.58
C GLY A 46 14.85 8.06 4.04
N GLU A 47 14.75 9.28 4.53
CA GLU A 47 13.67 10.21 4.18
C GLU A 47 14.18 11.44 3.42
N ASN A 48 13.30 12.02 2.60
CA ASN A 48 13.45 13.34 2.03
C ASN A 48 12.42 14.27 2.71
N PRO A 49 12.85 15.07 3.71
CA PRO A 49 11.94 15.88 4.52
C PRO A 49 11.38 17.09 3.75
N GLY A 50 10.12 17.43 4.02
CA GLY A 50 9.40 18.54 3.39
C GLY A 50 7.99 18.70 3.96
N THR A 51 7.11 19.43 3.28
CA THR A 51 5.69 19.54 3.69
C THR A 51 5.00 18.17 3.74
N VAL A 52 5.40 17.26 2.85
CA VAL A 52 5.11 15.83 2.92
C VAL A 52 6.46 15.12 2.89
N THR A 53 6.67 14.19 3.82
CA THR A 53 7.90 13.38 3.87
C THR A 53 7.78 12.19 2.92
N TYR A 54 8.71 12.08 1.99
CA TYR A 54 8.81 10.92 1.09
C TYR A 54 10.02 10.07 1.47
N MET A 55 10.05 8.81 1.03
CA MET A 55 11.28 8.02 1.09
C MET A 55 12.31 8.65 0.16
N ARG A 56 13.57 8.71 0.61
CA ARG A 56 14.68 9.25 -0.17
C ARG A 56 14.87 8.46 -1.46
N THR A 57 14.78 7.14 -1.34
CA THR A 57 14.78 6.21 -2.46
C THR A 57 13.40 5.54 -2.51
N PRO A 58 12.67 5.57 -3.64
CA PRO A 58 11.36 4.91 -3.73
C PRO A 58 11.46 3.41 -3.42
N LEU A 59 10.53 2.90 -2.62
CA LEU A 59 10.46 1.48 -2.31
C LEU A 59 9.95 0.69 -3.51
N GLU A 60 10.74 -0.27 -3.96
CA GLU A 60 10.34 -1.25 -4.96
C GLU A 60 9.95 -2.57 -4.30
N ALA A 61 8.83 -3.14 -4.75
CA ALA A 61 8.38 -4.45 -4.30
C ALA A 61 7.68 -5.18 -5.43
N VAL A 62 7.91 -6.48 -5.54
CA VAL A 62 7.28 -7.35 -6.53
C VAL A 62 6.09 -8.06 -5.86
N PRO A 63 4.84 -7.76 -6.27
CA PRO A 63 3.67 -8.46 -5.75
C PRO A 63 3.48 -9.79 -6.48
N THR A 64 3.34 -10.87 -5.71
CA THR A 64 3.00 -12.21 -6.23
C THR A 64 1.66 -12.66 -5.66
N PRO A 65 0.68 -13.07 -6.49
CA PRO A 65 -0.61 -13.56 -6.00
C PRO A 65 -0.42 -14.74 -5.04
N ARG A 66 -1.15 -14.72 -3.92
CA ARG A 66 -1.09 -15.80 -2.91
C ARG A 66 -1.85 -17.05 -3.32
N LEU A 67 -2.87 -16.90 -4.16
CA LEU A 67 -3.74 -17.98 -4.59
C LEU A 67 -3.53 -18.29 -6.09
N PRO A 68 -4.03 -19.43 -6.58
CA PRO A 68 -4.08 -19.72 -8.01
C PRO A 68 -4.86 -18.68 -8.82
N ALA A 69 -4.42 -18.40 -10.05
CA ALA A 69 -4.98 -17.35 -10.90
C ALA A 69 -6.49 -17.49 -11.17
N ASN A 70 -7.00 -18.73 -11.21
CA ASN A 70 -8.43 -18.98 -11.44
C ASN A 70 -9.34 -18.44 -10.32
N LEU A 71 -8.81 -18.24 -9.11
CA LEU A 71 -9.57 -17.68 -7.98
C LEU A 71 -9.65 -16.14 -7.99
N TYR A 72 -8.88 -15.47 -8.86
CA TYR A 72 -8.96 -14.02 -9.05
C TYR A 72 -9.82 -13.62 -10.25
N LYS A 73 -10.41 -14.58 -10.95
CA LYS A 73 -11.35 -14.31 -12.03
C LYS A 73 -12.55 -13.59 -11.44
N ARG A 74 -12.88 -12.41 -11.96
CA ARG A 74 -14.16 -11.75 -11.66
C ARG A 74 -15.26 -12.59 -12.31
N VAL A 75 -16.05 -13.26 -11.49
CA VAL A 75 -17.31 -13.87 -11.92
C VAL A 75 -18.37 -12.78 -11.81
N ALA A 76 -19.10 -12.52 -12.90
CA ALA A 76 -20.18 -11.56 -12.85
C ALA A 76 -21.29 -12.16 -11.97
N VAL A 77 -21.89 -11.35 -11.10
CA VAL A 77 -22.94 -11.80 -10.15
C VAL A 77 -24.18 -12.34 -10.88
N VAL A 78 -24.29 -12.16 -12.19
CA VAL A 78 -25.37 -12.68 -13.05
C VAL A 78 -25.18 -14.13 -13.50
N ASP A 79 -24.03 -14.76 -13.20
CA ASP A 79 -23.71 -16.15 -13.58
C ASP A 79 -23.94 -17.17 -12.44
N ILE A 80 -24.60 -16.78 -11.35
CA ILE A 80 -25.05 -17.61 -10.22
C ILE A 80 -26.57 -17.58 -10.15
#